data_AF-A0A3N2RFV4-F1
#
_entry.id   AF-A0A3N2RFV4-F1
#
_cell.length_a   1.000
_cell.length_b   1.000
_cell.length_c   1.000
_cell.angle_alpha   90.00
_cell.angle_beta   90.00
_cell.angle_gamma   90.00
#
_symmetry.space_group_name_H-M   'P 1'
#
loop_
_entity.id
_entity.type
_entity.pdbx_description
1 polymer ?
#
loop_
_entity_poly.entity_id
_entity_poly.type
_entity_poly.pdbx_seq_one_letter_code
_entity_poly.pdbx_strand_id
1 'polypeptide(L)'
;MAAAGADARGPSSDGFVPKRRRGMWPVIDKQTERRPSPHAAAAPMDMATRIRVARQRTGMTQHQLAERMHVTRGAVANWEINGRPKPSLAHLIRLAPVLGVSFEWLATGRGEMAMAP
;
A
#
# COMPACT_ATOMS: atom_id res chain seq x y z
N MET A 1 3.12 -25.81 -70.33
CA MET A 1 2.47 -27.09 -69.97
C MET A 1 2.20 -27.07 -68.47
N ALA A 2 0.98 -27.49 -68.08
CA ALA A 2 0.52 -27.86 -66.74
C ALA A 2 0.49 -26.73 -65.67
N ALA A 3 -0.69 -26.28 -65.20
CA ALA A 3 -1.55 -26.90 -64.15
C ALA A 3 -0.95 -26.68 -62.74
N ALA A 4 -1.65 -26.42 -61.65
CA ALA A 4 -3.06 -26.26 -61.27
C ALA A 4 -3.06 -25.34 -60.01
N GLY A 5 -4.15 -24.65 -59.64
CA GLY A 5 -5.14 -25.14 -58.66
C GLY A 5 -4.52 -25.35 -57.26
N ALA A 6 -5.05 -24.90 -56.12
CA ALA A 6 -6.25 -24.19 -55.72
C ALA A 6 -6.09 -23.90 -54.20
N ASP A 7 -7.05 -23.16 -53.64
CA ASP A 7 -7.50 -23.19 -52.24
C ASP A 7 -6.77 -22.38 -51.14
N ALA A 8 -7.36 -21.21 -50.89
CA ALA A 8 -8.10 -20.87 -49.68
C ALA A 8 -7.41 -20.92 -48.30
N ARG A 9 -7.18 -19.75 -47.70
CA ARG A 9 -8.11 -19.11 -46.74
C ARG A 9 -7.55 -17.78 -46.23
N GLY A 10 -8.46 -16.89 -45.86
CA GLY A 10 -8.25 -15.48 -45.52
C GLY A 10 -7.44 -15.18 -44.24
N PRO A 11 -7.41 -13.90 -43.84
CA PRO A 11 -6.21 -13.28 -43.30
C PRO A 11 -6.13 -13.33 -41.77
N SER A 12 -4.97 -13.70 -41.25
CA SER A 12 -4.59 -13.33 -39.89
C SER A 12 -3.85 -11.99 -39.95
N SER A 13 -4.51 -10.98 -39.41
CA SER A 13 -3.97 -9.66 -39.12
C SER A 13 -2.88 -9.76 -38.06
N ASP A 14 -1.64 -9.93 -38.49
CA ASP A 14 -0.47 -9.67 -37.66
C ASP A 14 0.01 -8.25 -37.95
N GLY A 15 0.16 -7.47 -36.89
CA GLY A 15 0.21 -6.01 -36.90
C GLY A 15 1.32 -5.44 -37.79
N PHE A 16 0.89 -4.78 -38.87
CA PHE A 16 1.71 -3.89 -39.67
C PHE A 16 2.12 -2.65 -38.86
N VAL A 17 3.41 -2.51 -38.53
CA VAL A 17 4.01 -1.24 -38.07
C VAL A 17 5.04 -0.77 -39.10
N PRO A 18 4.63 0.09 -40.05
CA PRO A 18 5.37 1.33 -40.34
C PRO A 18 4.43 2.46 -40.84
N LYS A 19 4.75 3.75 -40.94
CA LYS A 19 5.97 4.57 -40.87
C LYS A 19 5.50 5.96 -40.44
N ARG A 20 6.28 6.61 -39.58
CA ARG A 20 6.03 7.94 -39.01
C ARG A 20 5.75 8.98 -40.12
N ARG A 21 4.62 9.70 -40.02
CA ARG A 21 4.47 11.00 -40.70
C ARG A 21 4.92 12.11 -39.76
N ARG A 22 5.77 12.96 -40.31
CA ARG A 22 6.53 14.02 -39.67
C ARG A 22 5.57 15.15 -39.28
N GLY A 23 5.54 15.50 -38.00
CA GLY A 23 4.87 16.70 -37.50
C GLY A 23 3.41 16.48 -37.10
N MET A 24 3.05 17.03 -35.94
CA MET A 24 1.69 17.11 -35.39
C MET A 24 1.17 15.86 -34.68
N TRP A 25 1.88 15.44 -33.63
CA TRP A 25 1.15 14.91 -32.48
C TRP A 25 0.58 16.14 -31.76
N PRO A 26 -0.74 16.20 -31.47
CA PRO A 26 -1.22 17.18 -30.51
C PRO A 26 -0.46 16.92 -29.21
N VAL A 27 -0.12 17.99 -28.51
CA VAL A 27 0.44 17.92 -27.17
C VAL A 27 -0.62 17.21 -26.31
N ILE A 28 -0.58 15.89 -26.27
CA ILE A 28 -1.16 15.09 -25.20
C ILE A 28 -0.32 15.47 -24.00
N ASP A 29 -0.73 16.56 -23.36
CA ASP A 29 -0.32 16.91 -22.03
C ASP A 29 -0.62 15.66 -21.19
N LYS A 30 0.43 14.92 -20.82
CA LYS A 30 0.35 13.75 -19.96
C LYS A 30 0.03 14.15 -18.51
N GLN A 31 -0.90 15.09 -18.34
CA GLN A 31 -1.41 15.61 -17.08
C GLN A 31 -2.71 14.94 -16.62
N THR A 32 -3.27 14.04 -17.43
CA THR A 32 -4.30 13.09 -17.02
C THR A 32 -3.59 11.76 -16.73
N GLU A 33 -3.01 11.53 -15.57
CA GLU A 33 -3.71 11.11 -14.36
C GLU A 33 -2.76 11.29 -13.16
N ARG A 34 -2.61 12.51 -12.65
CA ARG A 34 -2.15 12.69 -11.27
C ARG A 34 -3.36 12.69 -10.34
N ARG A 35 -4.13 11.58 -10.35
CA ARG A 35 -4.95 11.29 -9.17
C ARG A 35 -3.94 10.99 -8.06
N PRO A 36 -3.89 11.75 -6.95
CA PRO A 36 -3.23 11.22 -5.77
C PRO A 36 -3.93 9.90 -5.47
N SER A 37 -3.22 8.79 -5.60
CA SER A 37 -3.75 7.51 -5.17
C SER A 37 -4.24 7.68 -3.73
N PRO A 38 -5.36 7.07 -3.30
CA PRO A 38 -5.77 7.08 -1.90
C PRO A 38 -4.66 6.56 -0.95
N HIS A 39 -3.62 5.95 -1.53
CA HIS A 39 -2.39 5.45 -0.91
C HIS A 39 -1.18 6.40 -0.96
N ALA A 40 -1.31 7.65 -1.44
CA ALA A 40 -0.26 8.66 -1.33
C ALA A 40 -0.21 9.14 0.14
N ALA A 41 0.37 8.27 0.97
CA ALA A 41 0.50 8.41 2.40
C ALA A 41 1.18 9.74 2.74
N ALA A 42 0.64 10.42 3.75
CA ALA A 42 1.38 11.38 4.54
C ALA A 42 2.79 10.82 4.82
N ALA A 43 3.82 11.67 4.74
CA ALA A 43 5.22 11.32 4.95
C ALA A 43 5.39 10.22 6.03
N PRO A 44 6.25 9.21 5.82
CA PRO A 44 6.21 7.98 6.59
C PRO A 44 6.36 8.26 8.08
N MET A 45 5.25 8.20 8.80
CA MET A 45 5.25 8.27 10.26
C MET A 45 6.06 7.09 10.79
N ASP A 46 6.92 7.30 11.79
CA ASP A 46 7.64 6.19 12.42
C ASP A 46 6.66 5.20 13.10
N MET A 47 7.05 3.94 13.23
CA MET A 47 6.25 2.89 13.86
C MET A 47 5.78 3.30 15.27
N ALA A 48 6.66 3.93 16.04
CA ALA A 48 6.33 4.40 17.38
C ALA A 48 5.21 5.46 17.37
N THR A 49 5.24 6.37 16.39
CA THR A 49 4.17 7.34 16.19
C THR A 49 2.87 6.65 15.78
N ARG A 50 2.93 5.65 14.90
CA ARG A 50 1.74 4.89 14.48
C ARG A 50 1.06 4.16 15.64
N ILE A 51 1.83 3.51 16.51
CA ILE A 51 1.31 2.84 17.73
C ILE A 51 0.63 3.86 18.65
N ARG A 52 1.29 4.99 18.90
CA ARG A 52 0.74 6.05 19.76
C ARG A 52 -0.56 6.62 19.21
N VAL A 53 -0.60 6.95 17.92
CA VAL A 53 -1.78 7.49 17.25
C VAL A 53 -2.92 6.49 17.30
N ALA A 54 -2.67 5.24 16.95
CA ALA A 54 -3.69 4.19 16.98
C ALA A 54 -4.25 3.99 18.41
N ARG A 55 -3.40 3.94 19.44
CA ARG A 55 -3.85 3.87 20.84
C ARG A 55 -4.70 5.09 21.26
N GLN A 56 -4.31 6.29 20.84
CA GLN A 56 -5.07 7.49 21.16
C GLN A 56 -6.45 7.49 20.50
N ARG A 57 -6.56 6.98 19.26
CA ARG A 57 -7.85 6.87 18.55
C ARG A 57 -8.83 5.91 19.23
N THR A 58 -8.33 4.89 19.93
CA THR A 58 -9.18 3.98 20.72
C THR A 58 -9.51 4.52 22.12
N GLY A 59 -9.00 5.71 22.50
CA GLY A 59 -9.19 6.28 23.83
C GLY A 59 -8.47 5.53 24.97
N MET A 60 -7.56 4.61 24.65
CA MET A 60 -6.87 3.81 25.67
C MET A 60 -5.68 4.57 26.26
N THR A 61 -5.46 4.45 27.57
CA THR A 61 -4.20 4.84 28.20
C THR A 61 -3.10 3.82 27.87
N GLN A 62 -1.82 4.19 28.08
CA GLN A 62 -0.71 3.25 27.92
C GLN A 62 -0.83 2.05 28.88
N HIS A 63 -1.40 2.26 30.07
CA HIS A 63 -1.63 1.19 31.04
C HIS A 63 -2.69 0.22 30.55
N GLN A 64 -3.83 0.71 30.07
CA GLN A 64 -4.90 -0.13 29.53
C GLN A 64 -4.45 -0.93 28.31
N LEU A 65 -3.65 -0.33 27.41
CA LEU A 65 -3.07 -1.08 26.30
C LEU A 65 -2.12 -2.19 26.81
N ALA A 66 -1.31 -1.90 27.83
CA ALA A 66 -0.40 -2.86 28.41
C ALA A 66 -1.16 -4.06 29.03
N GLU A 67 -2.26 -3.80 29.75
CA GLU A 67 -3.13 -4.84 30.31
C GLU A 67 -3.70 -5.75 29.20
N ARG A 68 -4.26 -5.16 28.13
CA ARG A 68 -4.80 -5.93 26.99
C ARG A 68 -3.74 -6.75 26.24
N MET A 69 -2.52 -6.25 26.21
CA MET A 69 -1.39 -6.89 25.53
C MET A 69 -0.64 -7.89 26.43
N HIS A 70 -1.00 -7.97 27.72
CA HIS A 70 -0.29 -8.72 28.75
C HIS A 70 1.22 -8.39 28.80
N VAL A 71 1.54 -7.10 28.78
CA VAL A 71 2.91 -6.58 28.90
C VAL A 71 2.98 -5.50 29.98
N THR A 72 4.19 -5.03 30.29
CA THR A 72 4.35 -3.92 31.24
C THR A 72 3.98 -2.58 30.59
N ARG A 73 3.51 -1.62 31.41
CA ARG A 73 3.32 -0.22 30.96
C ARG A 73 4.59 0.38 30.36
N GLY A 74 5.76 0.02 30.90
CA GLY A 74 7.06 0.45 30.39
C GLY A 74 7.36 -0.07 28.98
N ALA A 75 6.91 -1.29 28.63
CA ALA A 75 7.03 -1.82 27.28
C ALA A 75 6.24 -0.96 26.28
N VAL A 76 4.98 -0.64 26.59
CA VAL A 76 4.15 0.25 25.75
C VAL A 76 4.77 1.64 25.63
N ALA A 77 5.28 2.21 26.73
CA ALA A 77 5.96 3.50 26.70
C ALA A 77 7.20 3.48 25.79
N ASN A 78 7.98 2.41 25.84
CA ASN A 78 9.13 2.23 24.92
C ASN A 78 8.68 2.11 23.47
N TRP A 79 7.60 1.37 23.18
CA TRP A 79 7.10 1.22 21.82
C TRP A 79 6.62 2.53 21.19
N GLU A 80 6.24 3.52 21.99
CA GLU A 80 5.75 4.83 21.53
C GLU A 80 6.84 5.91 21.40
N ILE A 81 8.11 5.56 21.63
CA ILE A 81 9.24 6.49 21.56
C ILE A 81 10.21 6.04 20.45
N ASN A 82 10.53 6.96 19.53
CA ASN A 82 11.49 6.72 18.46
C ASN A 82 12.87 6.37 19.04
N GLY A 83 13.57 5.40 18.44
CA GLY A 83 14.91 4.97 18.88
C GLY A 83 14.92 4.06 20.12
N ARG A 84 13.76 3.65 20.64
CA ARG A 84 13.63 2.64 21.70
C ARG A 84 13.37 1.24 21.11
N PRO A 85 13.49 0.17 21.93
CA PRO A 85 13.17 -1.19 21.48
C PRO A 85 11.76 -1.27 20.90
N LYS A 86 11.68 -1.76 19.65
CA LYS A 86 10.41 -1.93 18.92
C LYS A 86 9.66 -3.17 19.42
N PRO A 87 8.32 -3.20 19.30
CA PRO A 87 7.57 -4.43 19.53
C PRO A 87 8.05 -5.54 18.59
N SER A 88 8.08 -6.77 19.09
CA SER A 88 8.34 -7.94 18.23
C SER A 88 7.20 -8.16 17.24
N LEU A 89 7.43 -8.98 16.21
CA LEU A 89 6.41 -9.36 15.24
C LEU A 89 5.14 -9.93 15.91
N ALA A 90 5.31 -10.80 16.92
CA ALA A 90 4.20 -11.35 17.70
C ALA A 90 3.42 -10.28 18.49
N HIS A 91 4.07 -9.20 18.93
CA HIS A 91 3.38 -8.06 19.52
C HIS A 91 2.62 -7.26 18.46
N LEU A 92 3.20 -7.03 17.28
CA LEU A 92 2.55 -6.29 16.20
C LEU A 92 1.28 -7.00 15.69
N ILE A 93 1.33 -8.33 15.54
CA ILE A 93 0.17 -9.15 15.16
C ILE A 93 -0.98 -8.99 16.17
N ARG A 94 -0.67 -8.93 17.47
CA ARG A 94 -1.67 -8.74 18.53
C ARG A 94 -2.12 -7.28 18.67
N LEU A 95 -1.24 -6.31 18.42
CA LEU A 95 -1.56 -4.88 18.50
C LEU A 95 -2.58 -4.48 17.43
N ALA A 96 -2.44 -4.98 16.21
CA ALA A 96 -3.32 -4.62 15.09
C ALA A 96 -4.82 -4.75 15.42
N PRO A 97 -5.35 -5.93 15.85
CA PRO A 97 -6.76 -6.05 16.23
C PRO A 97 -7.11 -5.29 17.51
N VAL A 98 -6.22 -5.22 18.51
CA VAL A 98 -6.47 -4.48 19.77
C VAL A 98 -6.65 -2.99 19.51
N LEU A 99 -5.93 -2.44 18.54
CA LEU A 99 -5.96 -1.04 18.15
C LEU A 99 -6.94 -0.74 17.01
N GLY A 100 -7.57 -1.76 16.42
CA GLY A 100 -8.49 -1.61 15.30
C GLY A 100 -7.83 -1.10 14.01
N VAL A 101 -6.57 -1.49 13.77
CA VAL A 101 -5.79 -1.04 12.61
C VAL A 101 -5.26 -2.20 11.78
N SER A 102 -4.93 -1.94 10.52
CA SER A 102 -4.28 -2.93 9.67
C SER A 102 -2.84 -3.21 10.13
N PHE A 103 -2.45 -4.49 10.06
CA PHE A 103 -1.08 -4.89 10.39
C PHE A 103 -0.06 -4.23 9.44
N GLU A 104 -0.36 -4.16 8.15
CA GLU A 104 0.53 -3.57 7.15
C GLU A 104 0.83 -2.10 7.47
N TRP A 105 -0.20 -1.32 7.78
CA TRP A 105 -0.03 0.08 8.16
C TRP A 105 0.76 0.22 9.45
N LEU A 106 0.45 -0.58 10.47
CA LEU A 106 1.15 -0.51 11.76
C LEU A 106 2.65 -0.84 11.58
N ALA A 107 2.96 -1.92 10.86
CA ALA A 107 4.32 -2.42 10.67
C ALA A 107 5.16 -1.56 9.72
N THR A 108 4.57 -1.09 8.62
CA THR A 108 5.32 -0.51 7.49
C THR A 108 4.97 0.95 7.21
N GLY A 109 3.80 1.42 7.64
CA GLY A 109 3.27 2.74 7.33
C GLY A 109 2.67 2.86 5.92
N ARG A 110 2.58 1.74 5.19
CA ARG A 110 1.90 1.67 3.89
C ARG A 110 0.46 1.21 4.06
N GLY A 111 -0.38 1.51 3.07
CA GLY A 111 -1.78 1.09 3.06
C GLY A 111 -2.67 1.90 4.00
N GLU A 112 -3.90 1.44 4.16
CA GLU A 112 -4.92 2.10 4.98
C GLU A 112 -4.75 1.76 6.46
N MET A 113 -4.95 2.75 7.33
CA MET A 113 -4.87 2.57 8.77
C MET A 113 -5.99 1.67 9.29
N ALA A 114 -7.23 1.90 8.85
CA ALA A 114 -8.37 1.14 9.31
C ALA A 114 -8.34 -0.26 8.70
N MET A 115 -8.70 -1.26 9.49
CA MET A 115 -9.13 -2.54 8.93
C MET A 115 -10.48 -2.29 8.26
N ALA A 116 -10.56 -2.44 6.94
CA ALA A 116 -11.84 -2.37 6.22
C ALA A 116 -12.81 -3.41 6.83
N PRO A 117 -14.12 -3.10 6.90
CA PRO A 117 -15.12 -3.96 7.54
C PRO A 117 -15.27 -5.33 6.88
#